data_AF-A0A0S2KE08-F1
#
_entry.id   AF-A0A0S2KE08-F1
#
_cell.length_a   1.000
_cell.length_b   1.000
_cell.length_c   1.000
_cell.angle_alpha   90.00
_cell.angle_beta   90.00
_cell.angle_gamma   90.00
#
_symmetry.space_group_name_H-M   'P 1'
#
loop_
_entity.id
_entity.type
_entity.pdbx_description
1 polymer ?
#
loop_
_entity_poly.entity_id
_entity_poly.type
_entity_poly.pdbx_seq_one_letter_code
_entity_poly.pdbx_strand_id
1 'polypeptide(L)'
;MSAQRLMSVMSHTLNFAGLRRCIRQVSAALLLTLSVMPSQAQDSEKLQTLLADLQTFRADVRQLVMESSGSILEESHILFMLQRPDGFYWETLEPFPELIVTDGQWLWNYQPDLLQLTIDDWDSDQSELAAQLLSGRVDEVAEQYSINAVPIADGGMEFVLQPLDPASLYQQVTLYFEGGEPESILLVNTNGQRTFWEFNNRQVNLALAPQQFVFQTPDDEMLEVIDNRSTDSGGNP
;
A
#
# COMPACT_ATOMS: atom_id res chain seq x y z
N MET A 1 70.53 9.63 55.02
CA MET A 1 71.92 9.20 54.76
C MET A 1 72.14 9.28 53.25
N SER A 2 73.27 9.86 52.81
CA SER A 2 73.72 10.06 51.40
C SER A 2 72.73 10.78 50.45
N ALA A 3 73.05 11.90 49.79
CA ALA A 3 74.20 12.23 48.93
C ALA A 3 74.20 11.38 47.63
N GLN A 4 74.41 11.92 46.41
CA GLN A 4 74.87 13.26 46.00
C GLN A 4 74.77 13.41 44.44
N ARG A 5 75.09 14.60 43.89
CA ARG A 5 75.35 14.93 42.45
C ARG A 5 74.11 15.13 41.54
N LEU A 6 74.10 16.01 40.52
CA LEU A 6 75.14 16.95 40.02
C LEU A 6 74.52 18.22 39.36
N MET A 7 75.35 19.24 39.14
CA MET A 7 75.06 20.57 38.56
C MET A 7 74.50 20.47 37.12
N SER A 8 73.61 21.35 36.65
CA SER A 8 73.92 22.62 35.92
C SER A 8 72.64 23.13 35.21
N VAL A 9 72.41 24.39 34.80
CA VAL A 9 73.13 25.69 34.94
C VAL A 9 72.15 26.88 34.76
N MET A 10 72.61 28.09 35.08
CA MET A 10 72.11 29.46 34.76
C MET A 10 70.97 29.60 33.73
N SER A 11 69.79 30.11 34.06
CA SER A 11 69.43 31.53 34.37
C SER A 11 69.46 32.51 33.18
N HIS A 12 68.27 32.81 32.63
CA HIS A 12 67.98 34.08 31.97
C HIS A 12 66.75 34.71 32.62
N THR A 13 66.91 35.95 33.08
CA THR A 13 65.87 36.78 33.72
C THR A 13 65.24 37.72 32.69
N LEU A 14 63.91 37.87 32.71
CA LEU A 14 63.10 39.02 32.23
C LEU A 14 61.63 38.71 32.61
N ASN A 15 61.07 39.12 33.75
CA ASN A 15 60.78 40.44 34.32
C ASN A 15 59.38 41.02 33.93
N PHE A 16 58.45 40.87 34.88
CA PHE A 16 57.28 41.73 35.20
C PHE A 16 55.94 41.71 34.40
N ALA A 17 54.89 41.93 35.23
CA ALA A 17 53.53 42.45 34.96
C ALA A 17 52.50 41.52 34.28
N GLY A 18 51.33 41.34 34.93
CA GLY A 18 50.20 40.62 34.32
C GLY A 18 49.12 40.04 35.24
N LEU A 19 49.00 40.46 36.51
CA LEU A 19 47.91 39.99 37.37
C LEU A 19 46.56 40.59 36.94
N ARG A 20 45.64 39.78 36.37
CA ARG A 20 44.18 39.72 36.68
C ARG A 20 43.33 38.98 35.62
N ARG A 21 42.49 38.05 36.12
CA ARG A 21 41.16 37.63 35.62
C ARG A 21 40.91 37.62 34.10
N CYS A 22 40.65 36.43 33.55
CA CYS A 22 39.34 36.17 32.97
C CYS A 22 38.94 34.68 33.05
N ILE A 23 37.71 34.42 33.47
CA ILE A 23 37.04 33.11 33.41
C ILE A 23 36.25 33.06 32.10
N ARG A 24 35.98 31.85 31.58
CA ARG A 24 35.41 31.47 30.25
C ARG A 24 36.53 31.19 29.24
N GLN A 25 36.48 30.13 28.43
CA GLN A 25 35.32 29.34 27.99
C GLN A 25 35.58 27.83 28.07
N VAL A 26 34.64 27.05 28.61
CA VAL A 26 34.53 25.61 28.33
C VAL A 26 33.54 25.48 27.18
N SER A 27 34.06 25.27 25.97
CA SER A 27 33.24 25.07 24.78
C SER A 27 32.70 23.63 24.76
N ALA A 28 31.55 23.43 25.40
CA ALA A 28 30.80 22.19 25.28
C ALA A 28 30.24 22.08 23.85
N ALA A 29 30.92 21.31 23.00
CA ALA A 29 30.42 20.94 21.67
C ALA A 29 29.27 19.94 21.82
N LEU A 30 28.05 20.47 22.01
CA LEU A 30 26.83 19.68 22.01
C LEU A 30 26.56 19.18 20.58
N LEU A 31 27.05 17.96 20.30
CA LEU A 31 26.72 17.22 19.08
C LEU A 31 25.22 16.89 19.09
N LEU A 32 24.43 17.78 18.49
CA LEU A 32 23.04 17.53 18.11
C LEU A 32 23.03 16.45 17.02
N THR A 33 22.97 15.19 17.43
CA THR A 33 22.58 14.09 16.55
C THR A 33 21.11 14.29 16.19
N LEU A 34 20.85 14.87 15.02
CA LEU A 34 19.52 14.79 14.41
C LEU A 34 19.26 13.32 14.09
N SER A 35 18.49 12.65 14.94
CA SER A 35 17.86 11.38 14.60
C SER A 35 16.90 11.66 13.45
N VAL A 36 17.29 11.27 12.24
CA VAL A 36 16.38 11.26 11.09
C VAL A 36 15.35 10.16 11.37
N MET A 37 14.22 10.56 11.95
CA MET A 37 13.02 9.73 11.96
C MET A 37 12.61 9.55 10.49
N PRO A 38 12.37 8.30 10.01
CA PRO A 38 11.73 8.12 8.71
C PRO A 38 10.38 8.85 8.76
N SER A 39 10.15 9.72 7.78
CA SER A 39 8.90 10.48 7.69
C SER A 39 7.83 9.60 7.09
N GLN A 40 6.63 9.58 7.69
CA GLN A 40 5.45 8.89 7.15
C GLN A 40 5.16 9.27 5.68
N ALA A 41 5.45 10.51 5.29
CA ALA A 41 5.33 10.96 3.90
C ALA A 41 6.25 10.17 2.94
N GLN A 42 7.48 9.84 3.37
CA GLN A 42 8.45 9.11 2.55
C GLN A 42 8.02 7.66 2.28
N ASP A 43 7.29 7.03 3.21
CA ASP A 43 6.80 5.66 3.05
C ASP A 43 5.54 5.61 2.20
N SER A 44 4.68 6.63 2.30
CA SER A 44 3.59 6.87 1.36
C SER A 44 4.09 7.06 -0.08
N GLU A 45 5.06 7.95 -0.30
CA GLU A 45 5.68 8.21 -1.61
C GLU A 45 6.28 6.94 -2.26
N LYS A 46 6.86 6.02 -1.48
CA LYS A 46 7.34 4.72 -1.97
C LYS A 46 6.20 3.83 -2.46
N LEU A 47 5.13 3.71 -1.67
CA LEU A 47 3.96 2.90 -2.04
C LEU A 47 3.26 3.47 -3.28
N GLN A 48 3.10 4.80 -3.32
CA GLN A 48 2.62 5.54 -4.49
C GLN A 48 3.44 5.22 -5.74
N THR A 49 4.77 5.26 -5.65
CA THR A 49 5.67 4.96 -6.77
C THR A 49 5.47 3.52 -7.27
N LEU A 50 5.52 2.53 -6.38
CA LEU A 50 5.36 1.12 -6.75
C LEU A 50 4.02 0.83 -7.42
N LEU A 51 2.91 1.39 -6.89
CA LEU A 51 1.58 1.17 -7.47
C LEU A 51 1.36 1.98 -8.76
N ALA A 52 1.94 3.18 -8.89
CA ALA A 52 1.88 3.99 -10.11
C ALA A 52 2.67 3.36 -11.27
N ASP A 53 3.78 2.67 -10.98
CA ASP A 53 4.56 1.94 -11.99
C ASP A 53 3.83 0.69 -12.53
N LEU A 54 2.77 0.21 -11.87
CA LEU A 54 1.88 -0.84 -12.38
C LEU A 54 0.85 -0.25 -13.36
N GLN A 55 1.22 -0.15 -14.63
CA GLN A 55 0.33 0.30 -15.72
C GLN A 55 -0.61 -0.81 -16.18
N THR A 56 -0.13 -2.06 -16.20
CA THR A 56 -0.98 -3.25 -16.28
C THR A 56 -0.49 -4.30 -15.31
N PHE A 57 -1.41 -5.12 -14.81
CA PHE A 57 -1.09 -6.27 -13.99
C PHE A 57 -2.09 -7.39 -14.28
N ARG A 58 -1.61 -8.63 -14.40
CA ARG A 58 -2.44 -9.84 -14.46
C ARG A 58 -1.86 -10.86 -13.50
N ALA A 59 -2.71 -11.52 -12.72
CA ALA A 59 -2.32 -12.58 -11.81
C ALA A 59 -3.47 -13.58 -11.60
N ASP A 60 -3.11 -14.81 -11.26
CA ASP A 60 -4.04 -15.78 -10.69
C ASP A 60 -4.02 -15.59 -9.17
N VAL A 61 -5.15 -15.20 -8.57
CA VAL A 61 -5.26 -14.89 -7.15
C VAL A 61 -5.81 -16.09 -6.39
N ARG A 62 -5.11 -16.47 -5.32
CA ARG A 62 -5.64 -17.37 -4.30
C ARG A 62 -6.10 -16.54 -3.11
N GLN A 63 -7.40 -16.53 -2.86
CA GLN A 63 -8.01 -15.86 -1.72
C GLN A 63 -8.19 -16.86 -0.57
N LEU A 64 -7.88 -16.45 0.66
CA LEU A 64 -8.23 -17.14 1.90
C LEU A 64 -8.97 -16.19 2.84
N VAL A 65 -10.20 -16.54 3.20
CA VAL A 65 -10.95 -15.88 4.28
C VAL A 65 -10.80 -16.71 5.55
N MET A 66 -10.36 -16.08 6.63
CA MET A 66 -10.01 -16.73 7.90
C MET A 66 -10.69 -16.04 9.08
N GLU A 67 -11.09 -16.83 10.07
CA GLU A 67 -11.48 -16.30 11.38
C GLU A 67 -10.29 -15.69 12.14
N SER A 68 -10.59 -14.93 13.19
CA SER A 68 -9.62 -14.52 14.21
C SER A 68 -8.92 -15.70 14.91
N SER A 69 -9.51 -16.90 14.87
CA SER A 69 -8.91 -18.16 15.33
C SER A 69 -7.78 -18.68 14.42
N GLY A 70 -7.66 -18.17 13.18
CA GLY A 70 -6.80 -18.71 12.14
C GLY A 70 -7.42 -19.87 11.35
N SER A 71 -8.67 -20.25 11.64
CA SER A 71 -9.41 -21.26 10.86
C SER A 71 -9.81 -20.67 9.51
N ILE A 72 -9.53 -21.38 8.41
CA ILE A 72 -9.99 -21.01 7.07
C ILE A 72 -11.51 -21.24 7.00
N LEU A 73 -12.24 -20.20 6.64
CA LEU A 73 -13.68 -20.22 6.36
C LEU A 73 -13.95 -20.51 4.88
N GLU A 74 -13.17 -19.88 4.01
CA GLU A 74 -13.31 -19.97 2.56
C GLU A 74 -11.95 -19.89 1.88
N GLU A 75 -11.81 -20.62 0.77
CA GLU A 75 -10.73 -20.49 -0.19
C GLU A 75 -11.34 -20.27 -1.57
N SER A 76 -10.89 -19.25 -2.28
CA SER A 76 -11.43 -18.86 -3.60
C SER A 76 -10.29 -18.72 -4.62
N HIS A 77 -10.53 -19.15 -5.86
CA HIS A 77 -9.61 -19.00 -6.98
C HIS A 77 -10.14 -17.93 -7.93
N ILE A 78 -9.33 -16.91 -8.21
CA ILE A 78 -9.74 -15.70 -8.93
C ILE A 78 -8.76 -15.42 -10.07
N LEU A 79 -9.25 -14.98 -11.22
CA LEU A 79 -8.44 -14.33 -12.24
C LEU A 79 -8.53 -12.81 -12.07
N PHE A 80 -7.39 -12.17 -11.81
CA PHE A 80 -7.30 -10.72 -11.63
C PHE A 80 -6.56 -10.05 -12.80
N MET A 81 -7.12 -8.93 -13.30
CA MET A 81 -6.42 -8.01 -14.21
C MET A 81 -6.71 -6.55 -13.88
N LEU A 82 -5.69 -5.71 -14.10
CA LEU A 82 -5.69 -4.26 -13.97
C LEU A 82 -5.09 -3.64 -15.24
N GLN A 83 -5.67 -2.55 -15.73
CA GLN A 83 -5.13 -1.70 -16.78
C GLN A 83 -5.43 -0.23 -16.48
N ARG A 84 -4.39 0.59 -16.28
CA ARG A 84 -4.56 2.02 -16.06
C ARG A 84 -5.12 2.73 -17.31
N PRO A 85 -5.94 3.79 -17.16
CA PRO A 85 -6.36 4.40 -15.89
C PRO A 85 -7.35 3.55 -15.08
N ASP A 86 -8.40 3.02 -15.70
CA ASP A 86 -9.62 2.61 -14.99
C ASP A 86 -10.07 1.15 -15.21
N GLY A 87 -9.33 0.38 -16.03
CA GLY A 87 -9.66 -1.01 -16.33
C GLY A 87 -9.39 -1.94 -15.15
N PHE A 88 -10.44 -2.61 -14.67
CA PHE A 88 -10.36 -3.60 -13.60
C PHE A 88 -11.20 -4.83 -13.95
N TYR A 89 -10.68 -6.02 -13.65
CA TYR A 89 -11.32 -7.30 -13.92
C TYR A 89 -11.01 -8.27 -12.78
N TRP A 90 -12.06 -8.82 -12.18
CA TRP A 90 -12.01 -9.77 -11.07
C TRP A 90 -13.03 -10.87 -11.33
N GLU A 91 -12.54 -12.03 -11.77
CA GLU A 91 -13.36 -13.21 -12.04
C GLU A 91 -13.08 -14.27 -10.96
N THR A 92 -13.98 -14.44 -10.00
CA THR A 92 -13.99 -15.61 -9.14
C THR A 92 -14.36 -16.81 -10.01
N LEU A 93 -13.48 -17.82 -10.08
CA LEU A 93 -13.66 -19.05 -10.83
C LEU A 93 -14.28 -20.15 -9.95
N GLU A 94 -13.83 -20.23 -8.69
CA GLU A 94 -14.29 -21.19 -7.68
C GLU A 94 -14.25 -20.54 -6.28
N PRO A 95 -15.13 -20.92 -5.34
CA PRO A 95 -16.18 -21.95 -5.46
C PRO A 95 -17.51 -21.42 -6.01
N PHE A 96 -17.75 -20.10 -5.95
CA PHE A 96 -18.95 -19.43 -6.42
C PHE A 96 -18.56 -18.46 -7.52
N PRO A 97 -18.88 -18.73 -8.80
CA PRO A 97 -18.41 -17.88 -9.87
C PRO A 97 -19.09 -16.50 -9.86
N GLU A 98 -18.28 -15.46 -10.01
CA GLU A 98 -18.71 -14.05 -10.04
C GLU A 98 -17.70 -13.26 -10.86
N LEU A 99 -18.18 -12.39 -11.76
CA LEU A 99 -17.34 -11.50 -12.55
C LEU A 99 -17.67 -10.03 -12.23
N ILE A 100 -16.72 -9.34 -11.63
CA ILE A 100 -16.73 -7.88 -11.44
C ILE A 100 -15.75 -7.29 -12.46
N VAL A 101 -16.24 -6.45 -13.37
CA VAL A 101 -15.43 -5.82 -14.42
C VAL A 101 -15.86 -4.38 -14.66
N THR A 102 -14.91 -3.51 -15.02
CA THR A 102 -15.16 -2.12 -15.43
C THR A 102 -14.16 -1.67 -16.50
N ASP A 103 -14.64 -0.84 -17.41
CA ASP A 103 -13.87 -0.12 -18.44
C ASP A 103 -13.55 1.33 -18.04
N GLY A 104 -13.96 1.73 -16.83
CA GLY A 104 -13.89 3.11 -16.32
C GLY A 104 -15.14 3.94 -16.53
N GLN A 105 -16.15 3.41 -17.25
CA GLN A 105 -17.43 4.09 -17.44
C GLN A 105 -18.56 3.34 -16.71
N TRP A 106 -18.61 2.02 -16.83
CA TRP A 106 -19.64 1.19 -16.18
C TRP A 106 -19.00 0.07 -15.37
N LEU A 107 -19.60 -0.22 -14.20
CA LEU A 107 -19.29 -1.41 -13.42
C LEU A 107 -20.32 -2.49 -13.76
N TRP A 108 -19.85 -3.67 -14.15
CA TRP A 108 -20.67 -4.85 -14.30
C TRP A 108 -20.33 -5.83 -13.17
N ASN A 109 -21.34 -6.29 -12.43
CA ASN A 109 -21.26 -7.49 -11.59
C ASN A 109 -22.18 -8.57 -12.19
N TYR A 110 -21.59 -9.69 -12.61
CA TYR A 110 -22.30 -10.84 -13.15
C TYR A 110 -22.16 -12.06 -12.26
N GLN A 111 -23.29 -12.61 -11.83
CA GLN A 111 -23.42 -13.78 -10.96
C GLN A 111 -24.14 -14.90 -11.74
N PRO A 112 -23.40 -15.78 -12.47
CA PRO A 112 -23.99 -16.81 -13.32
C PRO A 112 -24.90 -17.80 -12.59
N ASP A 113 -24.57 -18.18 -11.35
CA ASP A 113 -25.40 -19.12 -10.56
C ASP A 113 -26.78 -18.52 -10.19
N LEU A 114 -26.88 -17.20 -10.15
CA LEU A 114 -28.14 -16.46 -9.93
C LEU A 114 -28.80 -16.01 -11.23
N LEU A 115 -28.14 -16.19 -12.38
CA LEU A 115 -28.50 -15.60 -13.68
C LEU A 115 -28.78 -14.09 -13.56
N GLN A 116 -27.92 -13.37 -12.83
CA GLN A 116 -28.09 -11.94 -12.58
C GLN A 116 -26.90 -11.13 -13.09
N LEU A 117 -27.19 -10.02 -13.76
CA LEU A 117 -26.24 -8.97 -14.16
C LEU A 117 -26.69 -7.64 -13.53
N THR A 118 -25.88 -7.08 -12.66
CA THR A 118 -26.02 -5.69 -12.19
C THR A 118 -25.10 -4.78 -12.99
N ILE A 119 -25.60 -3.62 -13.40
CA ILE A 119 -24.84 -2.58 -14.12
C ILE A 119 -25.01 -1.26 -13.38
N ASP A 120 -23.89 -0.70 -12.92
CA ASP A 120 -23.82 0.59 -12.22
C ASP A 120 -22.93 1.57 -13.00
N ASP A 121 -23.06 2.87 -12.74
CA ASP A 121 -22.04 3.82 -13.17
C ASP A 121 -20.74 3.55 -12.40
N TRP A 122 -19.58 3.60 -13.06
CA TRP A 122 -18.31 3.44 -12.37
C TRP A 122 -18.02 4.67 -11.50
N ASP A 123 -18.15 4.50 -10.19
CA ASP A 123 -17.67 5.44 -9.19
C ASP A 123 -16.54 4.81 -8.38
N SER A 124 -15.31 5.21 -8.72
CA SER A 124 -14.11 4.72 -8.04
C SER A 124 -14.04 5.13 -6.56
N ASP A 125 -14.75 6.18 -6.11
CA ASP A 125 -14.78 6.61 -4.68
C ASP A 125 -15.51 5.60 -3.80
N GLN A 126 -16.43 4.81 -4.39
CA GLN A 126 -17.26 3.83 -3.68
C GLN A 126 -16.72 2.39 -3.76
N SER A 127 -15.63 2.16 -4.50
CA SER A 127 -15.00 0.84 -4.59
C SER A 127 -14.40 0.39 -3.25
N GLU A 128 -14.32 -0.92 -3.00
CA GLU A 128 -13.70 -1.44 -1.77
C GLU A 128 -12.21 -1.06 -1.67
N LEU A 129 -11.68 -0.90 -0.45
CA LEU A 129 -10.30 -0.46 -0.19
C LEU A 129 -9.24 -1.24 -0.99
N ALA A 130 -9.42 -2.55 -1.15
CA ALA A 130 -8.50 -3.39 -1.91
C ALA A 130 -8.52 -3.08 -3.42
N ALA A 131 -9.70 -2.76 -3.96
CA ALA A 131 -9.86 -2.26 -5.33
C ALA A 131 -9.33 -0.81 -5.47
N GLN A 132 -9.48 0.06 -4.47
CA GLN A 132 -8.86 1.41 -4.47
C GLN A 132 -7.32 1.35 -4.48
N LEU A 133 -6.74 0.48 -3.66
CA LEU A 133 -5.30 0.23 -3.61
C LEU A 133 -4.76 -0.25 -4.96
N LEU A 134 -5.41 -1.26 -5.56
CA LEU A 134 -4.95 -1.85 -6.82
C LEU A 134 -5.24 -0.96 -8.03
N SER A 135 -6.37 -0.24 -8.06
CA SER A 135 -6.61 0.84 -9.03
C SER A 135 -5.67 2.03 -8.85
N GLY A 136 -4.83 2.05 -7.81
CA GLY A 136 -3.73 2.99 -7.63
C GLY A 136 -4.16 4.39 -7.23
N ARG A 137 -5.29 4.53 -6.55
CA ARG A 137 -5.74 5.80 -5.94
C ARG A 137 -5.01 6.04 -4.61
N VAL A 138 -3.68 5.97 -4.67
CA VAL A 138 -2.83 5.90 -3.47
C VAL A 138 -2.74 7.24 -2.73
N ASP A 139 -3.03 8.35 -3.42
CA ASP A 139 -3.14 9.67 -2.79
C ASP A 139 -4.28 9.72 -1.77
N GLU A 140 -5.45 9.17 -2.11
CA GLU A 140 -6.61 9.08 -1.19
C GLU A 140 -6.36 8.09 -0.05
N VAL A 141 -5.69 6.96 -0.35
CA VAL A 141 -5.23 6.02 0.68
C VAL A 141 -4.27 6.72 1.66
N ALA A 142 -3.39 7.61 1.19
CA ALA A 142 -2.48 8.36 2.05
C ALA A 142 -3.18 9.41 2.93
N GLU A 143 -4.35 9.92 2.51
CA GLU A 143 -5.20 10.79 3.33
C GLU A 143 -5.98 10.02 4.41
N GLN A 144 -6.30 8.74 4.16
CA GLN A 144 -7.13 7.90 5.03
C GLN A 144 -6.33 6.95 5.95
N TYR A 145 -5.09 6.62 5.62
CA TYR A 145 -4.26 5.62 6.32
C TYR A 145 -2.88 6.17 6.70
N SER A 146 -2.37 5.78 7.87
CA SER A 146 -0.93 5.86 8.14
C SER A 146 -0.22 4.68 7.47
N ILE A 147 0.78 4.98 6.65
CA ILE A 147 1.60 4.02 5.90
C ILE A 147 2.97 3.91 6.58
N ASN A 148 3.45 2.69 6.79
CA ASN A 148 4.77 2.37 7.32
C ASN A 148 5.44 1.31 6.44
N ALA A 149 6.63 1.59 5.91
CA ALA A 149 7.35 0.66 5.03
C ALA A 149 8.42 -0.14 5.80
N VAL A 150 8.29 -1.46 5.77
CA VAL A 150 9.12 -2.42 6.51
C VAL A 150 9.88 -3.32 5.52
N PRO A 151 11.22 -3.19 5.40
CA PRO A 151 12.03 -4.12 4.61
C PRO A 151 12.05 -5.52 5.25
N ILE A 152 11.87 -6.56 4.44
CA ILE A 152 11.84 -7.96 4.86
C ILE A 152 13.19 -8.65 4.55
N ALA A 153 13.51 -9.71 5.29
CA ALA A 153 14.84 -10.33 5.31
C ALA A 153 15.22 -11.08 4.02
N ASP A 154 14.25 -11.43 3.18
CA ASP A 154 14.38 -11.97 1.83
C ASP A 154 14.73 -10.90 0.78
N GLY A 155 14.54 -9.61 1.11
CA GLY A 155 14.75 -8.48 0.22
C GLY A 155 13.44 -7.85 -0.30
N GLY A 156 12.28 -8.38 0.09
CA GLY A 156 10.98 -7.75 -0.19
C GLY A 156 10.68 -6.56 0.73
N MET A 157 9.50 -5.97 0.55
CA MET A 157 9.03 -4.82 1.32
C MET A 157 7.55 -4.97 1.67
N GLU A 158 7.24 -4.90 2.96
CA GLU A 158 5.86 -4.75 3.45
C GLU A 158 5.50 -3.28 3.61
N PHE A 159 4.27 -2.93 3.24
CA PHE A 159 3.63 -1.67 3.56
C PHE A 159 2.46 -1.94 4.49
N VAL A 160 2.57 -1.48 5.74
CA VAL A 160 1.52 -1.63 6.76
C VAL A 160 0.71 -0.35 6.80
N LEU A 161 -0.58 -0.48 6.50
CA LEU A 161 -1.58 0.58 6.46
C LEU A 161 -2.50 0.44 7.67
N GLN A 162 -2.64 1.51 8.45
CA GLN A 162 -3.57 1.59 9.58
C GLN A 162 -4.53 2.76 9.37
N PRO A 163 -5.86 2.56 9.43
CA PRO A 163 -6.81 3.65 9.18
C PRO A 163 -6.70 4.74 10.24
N LEU A 164 -6.82 6.00 9.79
CA LEU A 164 -6.85 7.18 10.65
C LEU A 164 -8.24 7.38 11.28
N ASP A 165 -9.31 6.90 10.62
CA ASP A 165 -10.67 6.91 11.15
C ASP A 165 -10.92 5.70 12.07
N PRO A 166 -11.20 5.90 13.38
CA PRO A 166 -11.56 4.82 14.29
C PRO A 166 -12.91 4.13 13.97
N ALA A 167 -13.71 4.67 13.05
CA ALA A 167 -14.93 4.04 12.55
C ALA A 167 -14.69 3.05 11.38
N SER A 168 -13.45 2.90 10.90
CA SER A 168 -13.12 1.98 9.81
C SER A 168 -13.48 0.52 10.14
N LEU A 169 -13.93 -0.22 9.12
CA LEU A 169 -14.18 -1.66 9.22
C LEU A 169 -12.88 -2.46 9.32
N TYR A 170 -11.78 -1.92 8.79
CA TYR A 170 -10.46 -2.50 8.82
C TYR A 170 -9.70 -2.09 10.09
N GLN A 171 -8.93 -3.02 10.65
CA GLN A 171 -7.91 -2.76 11.67
C GLN A 171 -6.56 -2.47 11.03
N GLN A 172 -6.22 -3.19 9.95
CA GLN A 172 -4.94 -3.09 9.26
C GLN A 172 -5.08 -3.65 7.84
N VAL A 173 -4.36 -3.06 6.89
CA VAL A 173 -4.03 -3.70 5.61
C VAL A 173 -2.51 -3.82 5.50
N THR A 174 -2.00 -4.94 5.01
CA THR A 174 -0.58 -5.12 4.68
C THR A 174 -0.46 -5.49 3.21
N LEU A 175 0.34 -4.75 2.45
CA LEU A 175 0.74 -5.14 1.10
C LEU A 175 2.18 -5.64 1.14
N TYR A 176 2.48 -6.78 0.55
CA TYR A 176 3.84 -7.29 0.40
C TYR A 176 4.28 -7.23 -1.07
N PHE A 177 5.46 -6.68 -1.30
CA PHE A 177 6.09 -6.58 -2.61
C PHE A 177 7.40 -7.38 -2.65
N GLU A 178 7.57 -8.24 -3.64
CA GLU A 178 8.83 -8.92 -3.94
C GLU A 178 9.36 -8.39 -5.29
N GLY A 179 10.66 -8.03 -5.36
CA GLY A 179 11.27 -7.52 -6.60
C GLY A 179 10.72 -6.19 -7.12
N GLY A 180 9.79 -5.55 -6.41
CA GLY A 180 9.04 -4.37 -6.85
C GLY A 180 7.63 -4.67 -7.38
N GLU A 181 7.22 -5.94 -7.40
CA GLU A 181 5.90 -6.39 -7.86
C GLU A 181 5.01 -6.81 -6.67
N PRO A 182 3.67 -6.64 -6.72
CA PRO A 182 2.78 -7.11 -5.67
C PRO A 182 2.79 -8.63 -5.55
N GLU A 183 3.11 -9.14 -4.36
CA GLU A 183 3.14 -10.58 -4.04
C GLU A 183 1.86 -10.99 -3.29
N SER A 184 1.46 -10.21 -2.29
CA SER A 184 0.23 -10.48 -1.53
C SER A 184 -0.37 -9.25 -0.86
N ILE A 185 -1.65 -9.37 -0.49
CA ILE A 185 -2.38 -8.41 0.37
C ILE A 185 -3.01 -9.18 1.52
N LEU A 186 -2.88 -8.64 2.74
CA LEU A 186 -3.58 -9.10 3.94
C LEU A 186 -4.47 -7.98 4.46
N LEU A 187 -5.78 -8.19 4.45
CA LEU A 187 -6.76 -7.35 5.14
C LEU A 187 -7.09 -7.98 6.49
N VAL A 188 -7.13 -7.16 7.54
CA VAL A 188 -7.56 -7.55 8.89
C VAL A 188 -8.70 -6.65 9.31
N ASN A 189 -9.88 -7.22 9.57
CA ASN A 189 -11.07 -6.49 9.99
C ASN A 189 -11.08 -6.27 11.51
N THR A 190 -11.85 -5.29 12.00
CA THR A 190 -11.95 -4.97 13.43
C THR A 190 -12.53 -6.10 14.30
N ASN A 191 -13.26 -7.03 13.70
CA ASN A 191 -13.71 -8.28 14.35
C ASN A 191 -12.63 -9.38 14.40
N GLY A 192 -11.45 -9.13 13.83
CA GLY A 192 -10.32 -10.05 13.74
C GLY A 192 -10.38 -11.06 12.58
N GLN A 193 -11.43 -11.05 11.76
CA GLN A 193 -11.47 -11.79 10.49
C GLN A 193 -10.36 -11.27 9.57
N ARG A 194 -9.81 -12.15 8.74
CA ARG A 194 -8.74 -11.82 7.80
C ARG A 194 -9.07 -12.30 6.41
N THR A 195 -8.71 -11.50 5.42
CA THR A 195 -8.74 -11.89 4.01
C THR A 195 -7.31 -11.77 3.47
N PHE A 196 -6.77 -12.86 2.95
CA PHE A 196 -5.43 -12.92 2.39
C PHE A 196 -5.51 -13.23 0.89
N TRP A 197 -4.83 -12.44 0.07
CA TRP A 197 -4.73 -12.59 -1.38
C TRP A 197 -3.28 -12.86 -1.75
N GLU A 198 -3.03 -13.97 -2.45
CA GLU A 198 -1.72 -14.38 -2.94
C GLU A 198 -1.70 -14.31 -4.48
N PHE A 199 -0.85 -13.45 -5.05
CA PHE A 199 -0.77 -13.20 -6.49
C PHE A 199 0.21 -14.17 -7.17
N ASN A 200 -0.32 -15.18 -7.84
CA ASN A 200 0.45 -16.18 -8.59
C ASN A 200 0.49 -15.85 -10.10
N ASN A 201 1.42 -16.47 -10.84
CA ASN A 201 1.56 -16.35 -12.30
C ASN A 201 1.57 -14.89 -12.83
N ARG A 202 2.18 -14.00 -12.05
CA ARG A 202 2.16 -12.55 -12.24
C ARG A 202 2.73 -12.10 -13.59
N GLN A 203 2.08 -11.11 -14.17
CA GLN A 203 2.48 -10.45 -15.42
C GLN A 203 2.31 -8.94 -15.24
N VAL A 204 3.42 -8.24 -15.02
CA VAL A 204 3.46 -6.78 -14.84
C VAL A 204 3.79 -6.09 -16.16
N ASN A 205 3.08 -5.00 -16.47
CA ASN A 205 3.34 -4.10 -17.60
C ASN A 205 3.38 -4.78 -18.98
N LEU A 206 2.68 -5.91 -19.13
CA LEU A 206 2.41 -6.56 -20.42
C LEU A 206 1.11 -6.03 -21.03
N ALA A 207 1.05 -5.93 -22.36
CA ALA A 207 -0.12 -5.42 -23.05
C ALA A 207 -1.34 -6.34 -22.86
N LEU A 208 -2.40 -5.80 -22.24
CA LEU A 208 -3.72 -6.42 -22.15
C LEU A 208 -4.63 -5.86 -23.25
N ALA A 209 -5.56 -6.69 -23.72
CA ALA A 209 -6.52 -6.28 -24.76
C ALA A 209 -7.69 -5.52 -24.12
N PRO A 210 -8.04 -4.30 -24.56
CA PRO A 210 -9.13 -3.52 -23.94
C PRO A 210 -10.48 -4.25 -23.87
N GLN A 211 -10.72 -5.19 -24.78
CA GLN A 211 -11.93 -6.02 -24.80
C GLN A 211 -12.05 -6.98 -23.61
N GLN A 212 -11.00 -7.15 -22.80
CA GLN A 212 -11.04 -7.92 -21.55
C GLN A 212 -11.75 -7.15 -20.42
N PHE A 213 -11.84 -5.82 -20.52
CA PHE A 213 -12.42 -4.93 -19.51
C PHE A 213 -13.87 -4.51 -19.81
N VAL A 214 -14.50 -5.14 -20.81
CA VAL A 214 -15.89 -4.88 -21.21
C VAL A 214 -16.68 -6.16 -21.06
N PHE A 215 -17.73 -6.16 -20.24
CA PHE A 215 -18.58 -7.33 -20.08
C PHE A 215 -19.30 -7.68 -21.39
N GLN A 216 -19.30 -8.97 -21.73
CA GLN A 216 -20.04 -9.50 -22.88
C GLN A 216 -21.27 -10.25 -22.37
N THR A 217 -22.44 -9.62 -22.48
CA THR A 217 -23.70 -10.21 -22.03
C THR A 217 -23.94 -11.55 -22.72
N PRO A 218 -24.14 -12.65 -21.98
CA PRO A 218 -24.47 -13.94 -22.57
C PRO A 218 -25.85 -13.90 -23.23
N ASP A 219 -26.03 -14.70 -24.28
CA ASP A 219 -27.32 -14.89 -24.96
C ASP A 219 -28.19 -15.88 -24.15
N ASP A 220 -28.77 -15.37 -23.05
CA ASP A 220 -29.64 -16.12 -22.14
C ASP A 220 -30.93 -15.32 -21.86
N GLU A 221 -32.09 -15.87 -22.29
CA GLU A 221 -33.41 -15.26 -22.08
C GLU A 221 -33.84 -15.23 -20.60
N MET A 222 -33.16 -15.98 -19.71
CA MET A 222 -33.42 -16.01 -18.28
C MET A 222 -32.55 -15.05 -17.46
N LEU A 223 -31.60 -14.34 -18.08
CA LEU A 223 -30.74 -13.37 -17.41
C LEU A 223 -31.54 -12.17 -16.89
N GLU A 224 -31.58 -12.01 -15.56
CA GLU A 224 -32.07 -10.78 -14.93
C GLU A 224 -31.02 -9.67 -15.06
N VAL A 225 -31.38 -8.57 -15.71
CA VAL A 225 -30.50 -7.39 -15.85
C VAL A 225 -31.04 -6.25 -14.99
N ILE A 226 -30.26 -5.85 -13.98
CA ILE A 226 -30.52 -4.72 -13.10
C ILE A 226 -29.63 -3.56 -13.56
N ASP A 227 -30.23 -2.55 -14.18
CA ASP A 227 -29.52 -1.38 -14.71
C ASP A 227 -29.78 -0.17 -13.81
N ASN A 228 -28.79 0.19 -12.99
CA ASN A 228 -28.82 1.29 -12.03
C ASN A 228 -28.21 2.59 -12.58
N ARG A 229 -27.68 2.57 -13.81
CA ARG A 229 -26.95 3.72 -14.39
C ARG A 229 -27.82 4.96 -14.45
N SER A 230 -27.18 6.11 -14.23
CA SER A 230 -27.82 7.42 -14.17
C SER A 230 -28.44 7.76 -15.52
N THR A 231 -29.77 7.68 -15.61
CA THR A 231 -30.49 8.22 -16.78
C THR A 231 -30.28 9.73 -16.87
N ASP A 232 -29.44 10.18 -17.80
CA ASP A 232 -29.29 11.60 -18.10
C ASP A 232 -30.64 12.16 -18.57
N SER A 233 -31.28 12.91 -17.68
CA SER A 233 -32.57 13.58 -17.92
C SER A 233 -32.40 14.95 -18.60
N GLY A 234 -31.27 15.15 -19.31
CA GLY A 234 -30.97 16.29 -20.18
C GLY A 234 -31.68 16.26 -21.53
N GLY A 235 -33.01 16.16 -21.57
CA GLY A 235 -33.74 15.94 -22.84
C GLY A 235 -35.22 16.32 -22.87
N ASN A 236 -35.57 17.57 -22.56
CA ASN A 236 -36.88 18.14 -22.92
C ASN A 236 -36.65 19.41 -23.78
N PRO A 237 -37.35 19.57 -24.93
CA PRO A 237 -37.04 20.61 -25.93
C PRO A 237 -37.45 22.05 -25.54
#